data_AF-A0A418QIT9-F1
#
_entry.id   AF-A0A418QIT9-F1
#
_cell.length_a   1.000
_cell.length_b   1.000
_cell.length_c   1.000
_cell.angle_alpha   90.00
_cell.angle_beta   90.00
_cell.angle_gamma   90.00
#
_symmetry.space_group_name_H-M   'P 1'
#
loop_
_entity.id
_entity.type
_entity.pdbx_description
1 polymer ?
#
loop_
_entity_poly.entity_id
_entity_poly.type
_entity_poly.pdbx_seq_one_letter_code
_entity_poly.pdbx_strand_id
1 'polypeptide(L)'
;MKHPYPLLWYLALLLLGASCSRRVFVPIEPLALRTPAYHSSLATSRQAAPLPGQLAGVPILPAAPAQPAAPTAADYYEPAYQELAKMLDGRYPLSFKRAVFVTENAYFDNRLSYQEFSQQVSALATVCRLLKKTNDPYFLYDRDDKENVARNAAIFLMMKDSTRLRKGNTLSPFRYDFEDFDGDTDWRKMFVSKLLVTHKGNCHSLPYLYKILADETGAQAWLSLAPNHVYLKQHNRQDGWYNTELTSYTFPIDAWLTASGYISRETIISGIYMDTLTAQQNVVLCLVDLAKGYERKVGRVAAEPFVSKCAALALQHFPHYINAQLLHAETLRQQFERQTTKPEAQQVYAAMEAAYTRIFDTGYREMPPQMYADWLRSVNTEKQKYQKKP
;
A
#
# COMPACT_ATOMS: atom_id res chain seq x y z
N MET A 1 52.75 33.58 40.19
CA MET A 1 53.23 34.00 38.85
C MET A 1 52.44 33.25 37.79
N LYS A 2 52.12 33.90 36.66
CA LYS A 2 51.51 33.34 35.43
C LYS A 2 50.11 32.66 35.52
N HIS A 3 49.08 33.48 35.30
CA HIS A 3 47.99 33.19 34.35
C HIS A 3 48.53 33.18 32.89
N PRO A 4 47.80 32.74 31.82
CA PRO A 4 46.34 32.65 31.60
C PRO A 4 45.80 31.21 31.34
N TYR A 5 44.51 30.84 31.47
CA TYR A 5 43.24 31.36 30.88
C TYR A 5 43.18 31.27 29.33
N PRO A 6 42.00 31.23 28.68
CA PRO A 6 40.62 30.93 29.13
C PRO A 6 40.04 29.72 28.30
N LEU A 7 38.75 29.36 28.15
CA LEU A 7 37.41 29.85 28.58
C LEU A 7 36.52 28.64 28.98
N LEU A 8 35.58 28.87 29.91
CA LEU A 8 34.16 28.47 29.78
C LEU A 8 33.41 29.76 29.38
N TRP A 9 32.30 29.67 28.62
CA TRP A 9 31.10 30.55 28.64
C TRP A 9 30.29 30.41 27.32
N TYR A 10 29.09 29.85 27.45
CA TYR A 10 27.78 30.52 27.37
C TYR A 10 27.44 31.57 26.29
N LEU A 11 26.15 31.50 25.87
CA LEU A 11 25.39 32.37 24.95
C LEU A 11 25.82 32.30 23.47
N ALA A 12 24.99 31.89 22.49
CA ALA A 12 23.59 32.20 22.19
C ALA A 12 23.35 33.64 21.72
N LEU A 13 22.52 33.77 20.67
CA LEU A 13 22.26 34.91 19.77
C LEU A 13 23.15 34.98 18.50
N LEU A 14 22.63 35.27 17.30
CA LEU A 14 21.26 35.18 16.72
C LEU A 14 21.41 35.47 15.20
N LEU A 15 20.39 35.17 14.37
CA LEU A 15 20.23 35.57 12.94
C LEU A 15 21.13 34.80 11.94
N LEU A 16 20.68 34.31 10.77
CA LEU A 16 19.38 34.37 10.07
C LEU A 16 19.20 33.16 9.11
N GLY A 17 17.96 32.64 9.01
CA GLY A 17 17.37 32.17 7.74
C GLY A 17 17.61 30.74 7.24
N ALA A 18 16.71 29.80 7.57
CA ALA A 18 16.16 28.83 6.62
C ALA A 18 14.84 28.21 7.12
N SER A 19 13.84 28.23 6.24
CA SER A 19 12.44 27.84 6.42
C SER A 19 12.15 26.42 6.94
N CYS A 20 11.09 26.33 7.75
CA CYS A 20 10.16 25.21 7.97
C CYS A 20 10.31 23.91 7.13
N SER A 21 10.24 22.77 7.83
CA SER A 21 9.09 21.87 7.66
C SER A 21 8.75 21.17 8.99
N ARG A 22 7.46 21.08 9.34
CA ARG A 22 6.99 20.47 10.60
C ARG A 22 6.91 18.95 10.45
N ARG A 23 7.56 18.21 11.35
CA ARG A 23 7.26 16.78 11.55
C ARG A 23 5.85 16.64 12.11
N VAL A 24 5.03 15.79 11.50
CA VAL A 24 3.76 15.33 12.06
C VAL A 24 3.83 13.82 12.24
N PHE A 25 4.48 13.40 13.32
CA PHE A 25 4.15 12.14 13.98
C PHE A 25 3.16 12.51 15.09
N VAL A 26 1.94 11.98 15.02
CA VAL A 26 0.98 12.10 16.12
C VAL A 26 1.17 10.86 17.00
N PRO A 27 1.77 10.98 18.20
CA PRO A 27 1.76 9.87 19.15
C PRO A 27 0.32 9.58 19.57
N ILE A 28 -0.02 8.30 19.72
CA ILE A 28 -1.26 7.89 20.39
C ILE A 28 -1.05 8.14 21.89
N GLU A 29 -1.49 9.29 22.39
CA GLU A 29 -1.57 9.51 23.84
C GLU A 29 -2.67 8.61 24.44
N PRO A 30 -2.42 7.97 25.61
CA PRO A 30 -3.46 7.25 26.31
C PRO A 30 -4.54 8.23 26.80
N LEU A 31 -5.80 7.98 26.43
CA LEU A 31 -6.94 8.83 26.79
C LEU A 31 -7.11 8.95 28.32
N ALA A 32 -6.60 10.03 28.89
CA ALA A 32 -6.98 10.49 30.23
C ALA A 32 -8.34 11.17 30.17
N LEU A 33 -9.40 10.43 30.53
CA LEU A 33 -10.78 10.93 30.60
C LEU A 33 -10.88 12.21 31.46
N ARG A 34 -11.12 13.35 30.81
CA ARG A 34 -11.54 14.61 31.45
C ARG A 34 -12.65 15.27 30.65
N THR A 35 -13.86 15.23 31.20
CA THR A 35 -15.06 15.91 30.66
C THR A 35 -15.03 17.42 30.94
N PRO A 36 -15.14 18.29 29.93
CA PRO A 36 -15.41 19.73 30.12
C PRO A 36 -16.91 20.01 30.21
N ALA A 37 -17.30 20.97 31.04
CA ALA A 37 -18.69 21.41 31.15
C ALA A 37 -19.12 22.33 29.99
N TYR A 38 -20.38 22.18 29.54
CA TYR A 38 -20.98 23.03 28.50
C TYR A 38 -21.38 24.41 29.05
N HIS A 39 -21.02 25.47 28.32
CA HIS A 39 -21.71 26.77 28.39
C HIS A 39 -22.11 27.23 26.99
N SER A 40 -23.38 27.54 26.81
CA SER A 40 -23.98 28.04 25.57
C SER A 40 -23.96 29.56 25.49
N SER A 41 -23.70 30.13 24.32
CA SER A 41 -24.07 31.52 23.99
C SER A 41 -24.74 31.62 22.63
N LEU A 42 -25.73 32.51 22.52
CA LEU A 42 -26.66 32.58 21.37
C LEU A 42 -26.06 33.32 20.17
N ALA A 43 -26.57 32.96 18.99
CA ALA A 43 -26.35 33.69 17.74
C ALA A 43 -27.14 35.02 17.69
N THR A 44 -26.67 35.96 16.87
CA THR A 44 -27.47 37.10 16.38
C THR A 44 -27.27 37.31 14.88
N SER A 45 -28.36 37.62 14.19
CA SER A 45 -28.44 37.80 12.73
C SER A 45 -28.01 39.20 12.27
N ARG A 46 -27.54 39.34 11.03
CA ARG A 46 -27.49 40.63 10.32
C ARG A 46 -28.25 40.59 8.99
N GLN A 47 -28.81 41.74 8.64
CA GLN A 47 -29.81 41.95 7.58
C GLN A 47 -29.18 42.13 6.19
N ALA A 48 -29.99 41.92 5.15
CA ALA A 48 -29.64 42.20 3.76
C ALA A 48 -29.79 43.69 3.41
N ALA A 49 -29.02 44.15 2.42
CA ALA A 49 -29.09 45.50 1.85
C ALA A 49 -29.73 45.49 0.43
N PRO A 50 -30.35 46.59 -0.02
CA PRO A 50 -31.14 46.60 -1.26
C PRO A 50 -30.31 46.88 -2.54
N LEU A 51 -30.83 46.40 -3.67
CA LEU A 51 -30.28 46.58 -5.01
C LEU A 51 -30.67 47.95 -5.62
N PRO A 52 -29.76 48.64 -6.33
CA PRO A 52 -30.10 49.78 -7.17
C PRO A 52 -30.02 49.48 -8.68
N GLY A 53 -31.02 49.96 -9.42
CA GLY A 53 -30.83 50.61 -10.73
C GLY A 53 -30.63 49.74 -11.98
N GLN A 54 -31.63 49.76 -12.87
CA GLN A 54 -31.47 49.33 -14.26
C GLN A 54 -30.56 50.30 -15.03
N LEU A 55 -29.57 49.77 -15.75
CA LEU A 55 -28.94 50.45 -16.89
C LEU A 55 -29.23 49.63 -18.16
N ALA A 56 -29.74 50.30 -19.18
CA ALA A 56 -30.15 49.69 -20.44
C ALA A 56 -28.98 49.58 -21.43
N GLY A 57 -29.06 48.60 -22.35
CA GLY A 57 -28.45 48.76 -23.68
C GLY A 57 -27.11 48.07 -23.96
N VAL A 58 -26.76 46.95 -23.31
CA VAL A 58 -25.66 46.08 -23.78
C VAL A 58 -26.24 44.93 -24.62
N PRO A 59 -25.79 44.71 -25.87
CA PRO A 59 -26.20 43.53 -26.64
C PRO A 59 -25.69 42.26 -25.96
N ILE A 60 -26.60 41.35 -25.61
CA ILE A 60 -26.24 40.03 -25.08
C ILE A 60 -25.71 39.20 -26.25
N LEU A 61 -24.38 39.16 -26.40
CA LEU A 61 -23.73 38.13 -27.21
C LEU A 61 -24.10 36.74 -26.64
N PRO A 62 -24.45 35.75 -27.46
CA PRO A 62 -24.69 34.41 -26.97
C PRO A 62 -23.45 33.90 -26.25
N ALA A 63 -23.65 33.36 -25.04
CA ALA A 63 -22.55 32.85 -24.24
C ALA A 63 -21.76 31.81 -25.05
N ALA A 64 -20.43 32.00 -25.13
CA ALA A 64 -19.56 31.03 -25.77
C ALA A 64 -19.80 29.64 -25.13
N PRO A 65 -19.81 28.54 -25.93
CA PRO A 65 -20.04 27.21 -25.39
C PRO A 65 -19.05 26.96 -24.26
N ALA A 66 -19.56 26.57 -23.09
CA ALA A 66 -18.74 26.34 -21.90
C ALA A 66 -17.64 25.35 -22.25
N GLN A 67 -16.38 25.76 -22.09
CA GLN A 67 -15.26 24.86 -22.26
C GLN A 67 -15.44 23.68 -21.28
N PRO A 68 -15.23 22.42 -21.72
CA PRO A 68 -15.34 21.28 -20.83
C PRO A 68 -14.38 21.50 -19.65
N ALA A 69 -14.89 21.33 -18.43
CA ALA A 69 -14.10 21.52 -17.23
C ALA A 69 -12.88 20.60 -17.25
N ALA A 70 -11.73 21.09 -16.77
CA ALA A 70 -10.53 20.29 -16.70
C ALA A 70 -10.77 19.06 -15.79
N PRO A 71 -10.34 17.86 -16.19
CA PRO A 71 -10.58 16.65 -15.42
C PRO A 71 -9.90 16.72 -14.05
N THR A 72 -10.64 16.31 -13.03
CA THR A 72 -10.21 16.21 -11.65
C THR A 72 -9.60 14.83 -11.37
N ALA A 73 -8.99 14.65 -10.21
CA ALA A 73 -8.55 13.31 -9.78
C ALA A 73 -9.72 12.31 -9.67
N ALA A 74 -10.94 12.76 -9.33
CA ALA A 74 -12.10 11.87 -9.21
C ALA A 74 -12.45 11.16 -10.53
N ASP A 75 -12.25 11.85 -11.66
CA ASP A 75 -12.56 11.36 -13.01
C ASP A 75 -11.69 10.14 -13.43
N TYR A 76 -10.57 9.90 -12.74
CA TYR A 76 -9.72 8.72 -12.97
C TYR A 76 -9.93 7.62 -11.92
N TYR A 77 -10.21 8.00 -10.68
CA TYR A 77 -10.32 7.07 -9.54
C TYR A 77 -11.69 6.40 -9.43
N GLU A 78 -12.78 7.09 -9.74
CA GLU A 78 -14.11 6.49 -9.71
C GLU A 78 -14.28 5.37 -10.76
N PRO A 79 -13.83 5.51 -12.04
CA PRO A 79 -13.84 4.39 -12.98
C PRO A 79 -13.01 3.18 -12.52
N ALA A 80 -11.84 3.42 -11.90
CA ALA A 80 -11.02 2.35 -11.35
C ALA A 80 -11.73 1.63 -10.18
N TYR A 81 -12.34 2.38 -9.26
CA TYR A 81 -13.18 1.81 -8.20
C TYR A 81 -14.31 0.94 -8.78
N GLN A 82 -15.02 1.43 -9.79
CA GLN A 82 -16.12 0.71 -10.42
C GLN A 82 -15.66 -0.58 -11.13
N GLU A 83 -14.45 -0.59 -11.69
CA GLU A 83 -13.88 -1.82 -12.27
C GLU A 83 -13.51 -2.85 -11.19
N LEU A 84 -12.85 -2.41 -10.10
CA LEU A 84 -12.52 -3.28 -8.97
C LEU A 84 -13.79 -3.83 -8.28
N ALA A 85 -14.81 -2.98 -8.07
CA ALA A 85 -16.09 -3.39 -7.49
C ALA A 85 -16.78 -4.48 -8.33
N LYS A 86 -16.79 -4.32 -9.66
CA LYS A 86 -17.31 -5.35 -10.58
C LYS A 86 -16.51 -6.66 -10.56
N MET A 87 -15.22 -6.64 -10.25
CA MET A 87 -14.44 -7.86 -10.02
C MET A 87 -14.82 -8.52 -8.69
N LEU A 88 -15.03 -7.72 -7.64
CA LEU A 88 -15.36 -8.21 -6.29
C LEU A 88 -16.77 -8.79 -6.18
N ASP A 89 -17.75 -8.21 -6.89
CA ASP A 89 -19.14 -8.69 -6.96
C ASP A 89 -19.39 -9.76 -8.05
N GLY A 90 -18.36 -10.15 -8.80
CA GLY A 90 -18.41 -11.22 -9.80
C GLY A 90 -18.99 -10.82 -11.16
N ARG A 91 -19.36 -9.55 -11.39
CA ARG A 91 -19.77 -9.08 -12.72
C ARG A 91 -18.64 -9.12 -13.75
N TYR A 92 -17.39 -8.97 -13.32
CA TYR A 92 -16.17 -9.16 -14.11
C TYR A 92 -15.31 -10.30 -13.51
N PRO A 93 -14.55 -11.04 -14.34
CA PRO A 93 -13.62 -12.06 -13.83
C PRO A 93 -12.51 -11.42 -12.99
N LEU A 94 -12.16 -12.08 -11.88
CA LEU A 94 -11.03 -11.70 -11.03
C LEU A 94 -9.72 -11.73 -11.85
N SER A 95 -9.00 -10.61 -11.90
CA SER A 95 -7.70 -10.52 -12.55
C SER A 95 -6.78 -9.59 -11.76
N PHE A 96 -5.86 -10.17 -10.98
CA PHE A 96 -4.94 -9.39 -10.15
C PHE A 96 -4.04 -8.46 -10.98
N LYS A 97 -3.54 -8.95 -12.13
CA LYS A 97 -2.80 -8.13 -13.12
C LYS A 97 -3.58 -6.89 -13.57
N ARG A 98 -4.89 -7.02 -13.80
CA ARG A 98 -5.74 -5.90 -14.22
C ARG A 98 -6.08 -4.98 -13.04
N ALA A 99 -6.37 -5.54 -11.86
CA ALA A 99 -6.63 -4.77 -10.64
C ALA A 99 -5.44 -3.85 -10.27
N VAL A 100 -4.22 -4.41 -10.25
CA VAL A 100 -2.98 -3.64 -10.06
C VAL A 100 -2.85 -2.53 -11.10
N PHE A 101 -3.05 -2.85 -12.39
CA PHE A 101 -2.95 -1.84 -13.45
C PHE A 101 -3.96 -0.69 -13.29
N VAL A 102 -5.24 -0.96 -13.03
CA VAL A 102 -6.24 0.13 -12.96
C VAL A 102 -6.04 1.02 -11.74
N THR A 103 -5.60 0.45 -10.62
CA THR A 103 -5.21 1.21 -9.42
C THR A 103 -4.04 2.15 -9.69
N GLU A 104 -2.97 1.65 -10.31
CA GLU A 104 -1.79 2.48 -10.63
C GLU A 104 -2.10 3.52 -11.72
N ASN A 105 -2.88 3.15 -12.74
CA ASN A 105 -3.21 4.03 -13.85
C ASN A 105 -4.06 5.24 -13.42
N ALA A 106 -4.96 5.07 -12.44
CA ALA A 106 -5.70 6.18 -11.84
C ALA A 106 -4.77 7.23 -11.21
N TYR A 107 -3.69 6.80 -10.56
CA TYR A 107 -2.67 7.71 -10.03
C TYR A 107 -1.95 8.49 -11.14
N PHE A 108 -1.75 7.90 -12.32
CA PHE A 108 -1.15 8.54 -13.49
C PHE A 108 -2.13 9.29 -14.41
N ASP A 109 -3.36 9.59 -13.97
CA ASP A 109 -4.37 10.30 -14.79
C ASP A 109 -4.78 9.50 -16.04
N ASN A 110 -4.87 8.17 -15.91
CA ASN A 110 -5.13 7.22 -16.99
C ASN A 110 -4.14 7.26 -18.18
N ARG A 111 -2.92 7.75 -17.96
CA ARG A 111 -1.88 7.89 -19.01
C ARG A 111 -1.05 6.63 -19.29
N LEU A 112 -1.20 5.54 -18.52
CA LEU A 112 -0.51 4.27 -18.80
C LEU A 112 -1.25 3.45 -19.88
N SER A 113 -0.50 2.77 -20.73
CA SER A 113 -1.04 1.79 -21.68
C SER A 113 -1.15 0.40 -21.04
N TYR A 114 -2.36 -0.16 -20.98
CA TYR A 114 -2.57 -1.55 -20.54
C TYR A 114 -1.89 -2.55 -21.47
N GLN A 115 -1.81 -2.22 -22.76
CA GLN A 115 -1.15 -3.05 -23.76
C GLN A 115 0.35 -3.15 -23.47
N GLU A 116 1.03 -2.02 -23.22
CA GLU A 116 2.46 -2.01 -22.91
C GLU A 116 2.77 -2.70 -21.57
N PHE A 117 1.95 -2.45 -20.55
CA PHE A 117 2.06 -3.11 -19.24
C PHE A 117 1.91 -4.63 -19.38
N SER A 118 0.87 -5.10 -20.08
CA SER A 118 0.67 -6.54 -20.28
C SER A 118 1.72 -7.16 -21.21
N GLN A 119 2.24 -6.43 -22.20
CA GLN A 119 3.33 -6.92 -23.06
C GLN A 119 4.62 -7.14 -22.27
N GLN A 120 4.99 -6.22 -21.37
CA GLN A 120 6.15 -6.38 -20.48
C GLN A 120 5.97 -7.60 -19.56
N VAL A 121 4.81 -7.74 -18.92
CA VAL A 121 4.48 -8.91 -18.09
C VAL A 121 4.55 -10.22 -18.89
N SER A 122 3.96 -10.28 -20.08
CA SER A 122 3.98 -11.47 -20.92
C SER A 122 5.38 -11.81 -21.46
N ALA A 123 6.25 -10.82 -21.67
CA ALA A 123 7.65 -11.03 -22.02
C ALA A 123 8.42 -11.68 -20.85
N LEU A 124 8.25 -11.16 -19.62
CA LEU A 124 8.85 -11.75 -18.42
C LEU A 124 8.33 -13.17 -18.15
N ALA A 125 7.02 -13.41 -18.28
CA ALA A 125 6.44 -14.74 -18.17
C ALA A 125 7.00 -15.72 -19.23
N THR A 126 7.30 -15.24 -20.43
CA THR A 126 7.96 -16.02 -21.47
C THR A 126 9.41 -16.37 -21.09
N VAL A 127 10.16 -15.43 -20.49
CA VAL A 127 11.49 -15.72 -19.93
C VAL A 127 11.40 -16.77 -18.82
N CYS A 128 10.43 -16.68 -17.91
CA CYS A 128 10.21 -17.71 -16.88
C CYS A 128 9.93 -19.10 -17.47
N ARG A 129 9.07 -19.22 -18.49
CA ARG A 129 8.80 -20.50 -19.17
C ARG A 129 10.06 -21.07 -19.85
N LEU A 130 10.91 -20.21 -20.44
CA LEU A 130 12.18 -20.61 -21.03
C LEU A 130 13.20 -21.05 -19.97
N LEU A 131 13.31 -20.34 -18.85
CA LEU A 131 14.15 -20.73 -17.71
C LEU A 131 13.72 -22.07 -17.13
N LYS A 132 12.41 -22.29 -16.89
CA LYS A 132 11.87 -23.58 -16.45
C LYS A 132 12.32 -24.70 -17.39
N LYS A 133 12.08 -24.55 -18.70
CA LYS A 133 12.43 -25.55 -19.71
C LYS A 133 13.94 -25.82 -19.80
N THR A 134 14.77 -24.79 -19.64
CA THR A 134 16.24 -24.91 -19.71
C THR A 134 16.80 -25.62 -18.48
N ASN A 135 16.20 -25.39 -17.31
CA ASN A 135 16.66 -25.94 -16.04
C ASN A 135 16.01 -27.29 -15.67
N ASP A 136 14.95 -27.70 -16.34
CA ASP A 136 14.19 -28.94 -16.04
C ASP A 136 15.06 -30.22 -15.91
N PRO A 137 16.08 -30.45 -16.77
CA PRO A 137 16.97 -31.61 -16.66
C PRO A 137 17.88 -31.59 -15.42
N TYR A 138 18.09 -30.42 -14.82
CA TYR A 138 18.91 -30.22 -13.62
C TYR A 138 18.06 -30.05 -12.35
N PHE A 139 16.73 -30.14 -12.47
CA PHE A 139 15.82 -29.88 -11.36
C PHE A 139 15.67 -31.13 -10.49
N LEU A 140 16.34 -31.13 -9.33
CA LEU A 140 16.48 -32.27 -8.43
C LEU A 140 15.19 -32.72 -7.72
N TYR A 141 14.11 -31.93 -7.83
CA TYR A 141 12.82 -32.22 -7.20
C TYR A 141 12.02 -33.22 -8.04
N ASP A 142 11.54 -34.30 -7.43
CA ASP A 142 11.02 -35.51 -8.10
C ASP A 142 9.56 -35.87 -7.77
N ARG A 143 8.87 -35.08 -6.94
CA ARG A 143 7.47 -35.34 -6.54
C ARG A 143 6.46 -34.96 -7.65
N ASP A 144 5.20 -35.39 -7.49
CA ASP A 144 4.14 -35.23 -8.51
C ASP A 144 3.80 -33.76 -8.83
N ASP A 145 4.09 -32.84 -7.91
CA ASP A 145 3.95 -31.40 -8.07
C ASP A 145 5.21 -30.70 -8.63
N LYS A 146 6.22 -31.43 -9.11
CA LYS A 146 7.48 -30.89 -9.72
C LYS A 146 7.23 -29.71 -10.65
N GLU A 147 6.20 -29.81 -11.51
CA GLU A 147 5.88 -28.77 -12.49
C GLU A 147 5.50 -27.43 -11.83
N ASN A 148 4.79 -27.45 -10.70
CA ASN A 148 4.47 -26.25 -9.93
C ASN A 148 5.70 -25.64 -9.25
N VAL A 149 6.54 -26.49 -8.64
CA VAL A 149 7.77 -26.07 -7.97
C VAL A 149 8.76 -25.48 -8.99
N ALA A 150 8.89 -26.09 -10.17
CA ALA A 150 9.74 -25.62 -11.25
C ALA A 150 9.29 -24.26 -11.81
N ARG A 151 7.96 -24.02 -11.96
CA ARG A 151 7.43 -22.70 -12.36
C ARG A 151 7.79 -21.62 -11.33
N ASN A 152 7.51 -21.86 -10.05
CA ASN A 152 7.87 -20.95 -8.95
C ASN A 152 9.38 -20.67 -8.87
N ALA A 153 10.21 -21.71 -9.03
CA ALA A 153 11.67 -21.58 -9.05
C ALA A 153 12.16 -20.74 -10.25
N ALA A 154 11.54 -20.87 -11.43
CA ALA A 154 11.89 -20.08 -12.60
C ALA A 154 11.51 -18.60 -12.46
N ILE A 155 10.38 -18.27 -11.83
CA ILE A 155 10.00 -16.87 -11.51
C ILE A 155 11.01 -16.30 -10.50
N PHE A 156 11.29 -17.03 -9.42
CA PHE A 156 12.22 -16.59 -8.38
C PHE A 156 13.62 -16.34 -8.94
N LEU A 157 14.15 -17.26 -9.75
CA LEU A 157 15.46 -17.10 -10.39
C LEU A 157 15.50 -15.89 -11.34
N MET A 158 14.46 -15.69 -12.16
CA MET A 158 14.34 -14.54 -13.07
C MET A 158 14.35 -13.21 -12.30
N MET A 159 13.64 -13.16 -11.17
CA MET A 159 13.60 -11.94 -10.34
C MET A 159 14.90 -11.71 -9.58
N LYS A 160 15.56 -12.77 -9.12
CA LYS A 160 16.77 -12.73 -8.29
C LYS A 160 18.05 -12.43 -9.08
N ASP A 161 18.27 -13.07 -10.22
CA ASP A 161 19.57 -13.12 -10.90
C ASP A 161 19.50 -12.72 -12.38
N SER A 162 20.62 -12.18 -12.88
CA SER A 162 20.74 -11.73 -14.27
C SER A 162 20.51 -12.89 -15.25
N THR A 163 19.49 -12.79 -16.09
CA THR A 163 19.15 -13.83 -17.07
C THR A 163 19.71 -13.51 -18.45
N ARG A 164 20.63 -14.33 -18.96
CA ARG A 164 21.12 -14.22 -20.33
C ARG A 164 20.04 -14.65 -21.31
N LEU A 165 19.67 -13.75 -22.22
CA LEU A 165 18.70 -13.96 -23.28
C LEU A 165 19.39 -14.36 -24.59
N ARG A 166 18.59 -14.78 -25.58
CA ARG A 166 19.09 -15.01 -26.95
C ARG A 166 19.68 -13.72 -27.53
N LYS A 167 20.66 -13.87 -28.43
CA LYS A 167 21.44 -12.78 -29.06
C LYS A 167 22.36 -11.98 -28.11
N GLY A 168 22.65 -12.50 -26.90
CA GLY A 168 23.65 -11.90 -25.99
C GLY A 168 23.11 -10.82 -25.05
N ASN A 169 21.87 -10.37 -25.24
CA ASN A 169 21.18 -9.48 -24.31
C ASN A 169 21.09 -10.11 -22.92
N THR A 170 21.16 -9.30 -21.87
CA THR A 170 20.98 -9.77 -20.47
C THR A 170 19.83 -9.01 -19.85
N LEU A 171 18.85 -9.74 -19.32
CA LEU A 171 17.80 -9.20 -18.46
C LEU A 171 18.42 -8.95 -17.08
N SER A 172 18.49 -7.69 -16.66
CA SER A 172 18.89 -7.34 -15.30
C SER A 172 17.88 -7.89 -14.27
N PRO A 173 18.34 -8.34 -13.10
CA PRO A 173 17.44 -8.81 -12.05
C PRO A 173 16.67 -7.65 -11.46
N PHE A 174 15.58 -7.97 -10.77
CA PHE A 174 14.83 -7.00 -9.97
C PHE A 174 15.55 -6.80 -8.62
N ARG A 175 15.40 -5.62 -8.02
CA ARG A 175 16.13 -5.24 -6.80
C ARG A 175 15.22 -4.49 -5.83
N TYR A 176 15.53 -4.63 -4.53
CA TYR A 176 14.85 -3.87 -3.49
C TYR A 176 15.35 -2.42 -3.49
N ASP A 177 14.42 -1.47 -3.43
CA ASP A 177 14.63 -0.03 -3.38
C ASP A 177 14.48 0.43 -1.93
N PHE A 178 15.61 0.64 -1.25
CA PHE A 178 15.64 1.08 0.16
C PHE A 178 15.42 2.59 0.31
N GLU A 179 15.32 3.34 -0.78
CA GLU A 179 15.00 4.77 -0.79
C GLU A 179 13.48 4.93 -0.90
N ASP A 180 12.84 5.57 0.09
CA ASP A 180 11.38 5.80 0.13
C ASP A 180 10.59 4.49 -0.06
N PHE A 181 10.99 3.44 0.68
CA PHE A 181 10.48 2.07 0.51
C PHE A 181 9.00 1.91 0.92
N ASP A 182 8.49 2.83 1.72
CA ASP A 182 7.11 2.97 2.19
C ASP A 182 6.27 3.92 1.30
N GLY A 183 6.90 4.56 0.32
CA GLY A 183 6.25 5.50 -0.61
C GLY A 183 5.71 6.75 0.08
N ASP A 184 6.36 7.19 1.17
CA ASP A 184 5.90 8.31 1.97
C ASP A 184 6.06 9.65 1.25
N THR A 185 7.12 9.78 0.44
CA THR A 185 7.40 10.94 -0.42
C THR A 185 6.80 10.77 -1.82
N ASP A 186 6.98 9.60 -2.43
CA ASP A 186 6.52 9.28 -3.77
C ASP A 186 5.76 7.94 -3.79
N TRP A 187 4.43 8.02 -3.80
CA TRP A 187 3.55 6.85 -3.82
C TRP A 187 3.82 5.89 -5.00
N ARG A 188 4.44 6.37 -6.09
CA ARG A 188 4.86 5.51 -7.23
C ARG A 188 5.90 4.47 -6.84
N LYS A 189 6.58 4.60 -5.68
CA LYS A 189 7.49 3.59 -5.13
C LYS A 189 6.78 2.25 -4.84
N MET A 190 5.47 2.28 -4.59
CA MET A 190 4.63 1.10 -4.34
C MET A 190 4.28 0.29 -5.60
N PHE A 191 4.56 0.82 -6.80
CA PHE A 191 3.93 0.38 -8.06
C PHE A 191 4.72 -0.67 -8.84
N VAL A 192 3.99 -1.64 -9.40
CA VAL A 192 4.49 -2.65 -10.35
C VAL A 192 4.87 -2.00 -11.69
N SER A 193 4.15 -0.98 -12.17
CA SER A 193 4.53 -0.23 -13.39
C SER A 193 5.91 0.42 -13.26
N LYS A 194 6.20 1.05 -12.11
CA LYS A 194 7.52 1.59 -11.77
C LYS A 194 8.57 0.48 -11.66
N LEU A 195 8.23 -0.65 -11.03
CA LEU A 195 9.11 -1.82 -10.92
C LEU A 195 9.50 -2.41 -12.28
N LEU A 196 8.54 -2.57 -13.21
CA LEU A 196 8.78 -3.09 -14.55
C LEU A 196 9.75 -2.22 -15.35
N VAL A 197 9.63 -0.89 -15.27
CA VAL A 197 10.51 0.05 -15.98
C VAL A 197 11.89 0.19 -15.33
N THR A 198 11.95 0.25 -14.00
CA THR A 198 13.19 0.59 -13.27
C THR A 198 13.96 -0.61 -12.72
N HIS A 199 13.35 -1.79 -12.73
CA HIS A 199 13.80 -2.99 -12.02
C HIS A 199 14.02 -2.78 -10.50
N LYS A 200 13.47 -1.71 -9.92
CA LYS A 200 13.58 -1.36 -8.49
C LYS A 200 12.21 -1.26 -7.83
N GLY A 201 11.96 -2.04 -6.80
CA GLY A 201 10.69 -2.03 -6.05
C GLY A 201 10.88 -2.38 -4.59
N ASN A 202 9.78 -2.55 -3.87
CA ASN A 202 9.75 -2.72 -2.42
C ASN A 202 8.98 -4.01 -2.06
N CYS A 203 8.72 -4.20 -0.76
CA CYS A 203 7.96 -5.33 -0.22
C CYS A 203 6.50 -5.40 -0.69
N HIS A 204 6.03 -4.41 -1.45
CA HIS A 204 4.70 -4.40 -2.05
C HIS A 204 4.76 -4.81 -3.52
N SER A 205 5.49 -4.02 -4.33
CA SER A 205 5.59 -4.22 -5.78
C SER A 205 6.30 -5.51 -6.18
N LEU A 206 7.30 -5.99 -5.42
CA LEU A 206 8.02 -7.22 -5.75
C LEU A 206 7.12 -8.48 -5.61
N PRO A 207 6.45 -8.75 -4.48
CA PRO A 207 5.46 -9.83 -4.38
C PRO A 207 4.31 -9.71 -5.38
N TYR A 208 3.83 -8.49 -5.66
CA TYR A 208 2.76 -8.28 -6.64
C TYR A 208 3.19 -8.72 -8.05
N LEU A 209 4.38 -8.32 -8.51
CA LEU A 209 4.90 -8.76 -9.80
C LEU A 209 5.09 -10.28 -9.85
N TYR A 210 5.63 -10.89 -8.78
CA TYR A 210 5.78 -12.34 -8.70
C TYR A 210 4.41 -13.03 -8.81
N LYS A 211 3.40 -12.57 -8.07
CA LYS A 211 2.05 -13.15 -8.09
C LYS A 211 1.39 -13.02 -9.46
N ILE A 212 1.58 -11.90 -10.15
CA ILE A 212 1.16 -11.70 -11.55
C ILE A 212 1.85 -12.71 -12.47
N LEU A 213 3.16 -12.91 -12.33
CA LEU A 213 3.93 -13.88 -13.12
C LEU A 213 3.56 -15.34 -12.79
N ALA A 214 3.18 -15.62 -11.55
CA ALA A 214 2.64 -16.92 -11.15
C ALA A 214 1.33 -17.21 -11.90
N ASP A 215 0.39 -16.28 -11.90
CA ASP A 215 -0.87 -16.40 -12.64
C ASP A 215 -0.64 -16.58 -14.16
N GLU A 216 0.25 -15.78 -14.76
CA GLU A 216 0.60 -15.86 -16.19
C GLU A 216 1.31 -17.17 -16.57
N THR A 217 2.01 -17.82 -15.65
CA THR A 217 2.74 -19.08 -15.89
C THR A 217 1.99 -20.32 -15.40
N GLY A 218 0.85 -20.15 -14.73
CA GLY A 218 0.11 -21.23 -14.08
C GLY A 218 0.85 -21.81 -12.86
N ALA A 219 1.67 -21.01 -12.18
CA ALA A 219 2.27 -21.38 -10.90
C ALA A 219 1.30 -21.06 -9.74
N GLN A 220 1.23 -21.94 -8.76
CA GLN A 220 0.50 -21.69 -7.51
C GLN A 220 1.43 -20.96 -6.55
N ALA A 221 1.08 -19.71 -6.27
CA ALA A 221 1.66 -18.87 -5.23
C ALA A 221 0.59 -17.94 -4.68
N TRP A 222 0.65 -17.66 -3.39
CA TRP A 222 -0.31 -16.82 -2.67
C TRP A 222 0.43 -15.63 -2.08
N LEU A 223 -0.19 -14.45 -2.10
CA LEU A 223 0.29 -13.36 -1.26
C LEU A 223 -0.03 -13.69 0.21
N SER A 224 0.80 -13.21 1.12
CA SER A 224 0.62 -13.30 2.56
C SER A 224 1.05 -11.99 3.22
N LEU A 225 0.43 -11.67 4.35
CA LEU A 225 0.61 -10.39 5.04
C LEU A 225 1.39 -10.57 6.35
N ALA A 226 2.20 -9.57 6.66
CA ALA A 226 2.81 -9.30 7.95
C ALA A 226 2.71 -7.78 8.23
N PRO A 227 2.99 -7.30 9.45
CA PRO A 227 3.00 -5.86 9.74
C PRO A 227 3.84 -5.07 8.72
N ASN A 228 3.20 -4.13 8.04
CA ASN A 228 3.76 -3.27 6.99
C ASN A 228 4.43 -4.00 5.79
N HIS A 229 4.20 -5.32 5.62
CA HIS A 229 4.97 -6.15 4.70
C HIS A 229 4.10 -7.17 3.96
N VAL A 230 4.37 -7.37 2.67
CA VAL A 230 3.77 -8.44 1.86
C VAL A 230 4.88 -9.41 1.44
N TYR A 231 4.57 -10.70 1.46
CA TYR A 231 5.46 -11.75 0.98
C TYR A 231 4.65 -12.84 0.28
N LEU A 232 5.31 -13.93 -0.14
CA LEU A 232 4.66 -15.03 -0.84
C LEU A 232 4.68 -16.30 0.01
N LYS A 233 3.58 -17.04 -0.03
CA LYS A 233 3.51 -18.44 0.39
C LYS A 233 3.34 -19.34 -0.82
N GLN A 234 3.94 -20.52 -0.74
CA GLN A 234 3.81 -21.63 -1.67
C GLN A 234 3.71 -22.94 -0.90
N HIS A 235 3.22 -23.99 -1.56
CA HIS A 235 3.17 -25.33 -1.00
C HIS A 235 3.88 -26.32 -1.94
N ASN A 236 4.64 -27.25 -1.38
CA ASN A 236 5.13 -28.42 -2.11
C ASN A 236 5.01 -29.72 -1.30
N ARG A 237 5.01 -30.89 -1.96
CA ARG A 237 4.79 -32.21 -1.34
C ARG A 237 5.84 -32.67 -0.32
N GLN A 238 7.09 -32.21 -0.45
CA GLN A 238 8.21 -32.59 0.40
C GLN A 238 8.32 -31.68 1.64
N ASP A 239 8.10 -30.38 1.46
CA ASP A 239 8.33 -29.36 2.48
C ASP A 239 7.06 -28.87 3.18
N GLY A 240 5.89 -29.14 2.61
CA GLY A 240 4.63 -28.49 2.99
C GLY A 240 4.62 -27.03 2.55
N TRP A 241 4.07 -26.16 3.40
CA TRP A 241 4.09 -24.72 3.19
C TRP A 241 5.49 -24.12 3.39
N TYR A 242 5.89 -23.23 2.48
CA TYR A 242 7.11 -22.45 2.57
C TYR A 242 6.88 -21.02 2.11
N ASN A 243 7.71 -20.10 2.59
CA ASN A 243 7.63 -18.68 2.25
C ASN A 243 8.71 -18.32 1.23
N THR A 244 8.44 -17.35 0.37
CA THR A 244 9.42 -16.75 -0.53
C THR A 244 9.50 -15.24 -0.24
N GLU A 245 10.68 -14.79 0.18
CA GLU A 245 10.95 -13.38 0.47
C GLU A 245 11.83 -12.75 -0.63
N LEU A 246 11.30 -11.74 -1.33
CA LEU A 246 11.95 -11.10 -2.48
C LEU A 246 12.82 -9.89 -2.09
N THR A 247 12.64 -9.35 -0.88
CA THR A 247 13.53 -8.33 -0.30
C THR A 247 14.93 -8.90 -0.09
N SER A 248 15.01 -10.13 0.41
CA SER A 248 16.25 -10.82 0.72
C SER A 248 16.66 -11.88 -0.31
N TYR A 249 15.73 -12.37 -1.13
CA TYR A 249 15.90 -13.58 -1.96
C TYR A 249 16.18 -14.82 -1.11
N THR A 250 15.35 -15.03 -0.08
CA THR A 250 15.44 -16.19 0.82
C THR A 250 14.09 -16.89 0.97
N PHE A 251 14.13 -18.08 1.57
CA PHE A 251 12.94 -18.85 1.93
C PHE A 251 12.85 -18.96 3.46
N PRO A 252 12.34 -17.91 4.15
CA PRO A 252 12.30 -17.89 5.61
C PRO A 252 11.26 -18.89 6.14
N ILE A 253 11.52 -19.48 7.30
CA ILE A 253 10.54 -20.31 8.01
C ILE A 253 9.53 -19.46 8.80
N ASP A 254 8.30 -19.95 8.98
CA ASP A 254 7.24 -19.24 9.72
C ASP A 254 7.70 -18.78 11.11
N ALA A 255 8.45 -19.63 11.83
CA ALA A 255 8.98 -19.30 13.16
C ALA A 255 9.91 -18.06 13.18
N TRP A 256 10.61 -17.78 12.07
CA TRP A 256 11.42 -16.56 11.94
C TRP A 256 10.56 -15.36 11.59
N LEU A 257 9.57 -15.50 10.71
CA LEU A 257 8.61 -14.42 10.42
C LEU A 257 7.86 -14.00 11.69
N THR A 258 7.46 -14.94 12.54
CA THR A 258 6.84 -14.63 13.84
C THR A 258 7.81 -13.98 14.82
N ALA A 259 9.01 -14.54 14.98
CA ALA A 259 9.98 -14.06 15.98
C ALA A 259 10.58 -12.70 15.63
N SER A 260 10.67 -12.35 14.34
CA SER A 260 11.25 -11.08 13.87
C SER A 260 10.20 -10.02 13.50
N GLY A 261 9.06 -10.42 12.95
CA GLY A 261 8.12 -9.55 12.25
C GLY A 261 7.01 -8.91 13.08
N TYR A 262 7.11 -8.86 14.41
CA TYR A 262 6.07 -8.29 15.31
C TYR A 262 4.69 -8.98 15.17
N ILE A 263 4.70 -10.28 14.83
CA ILE A 263 3.50 -11.10 14.65
C ILE A 263 3.24 -11.87 15.96
N SER A 264 2.10 -11.65 16.60
CA SER A 264 1.69 -12.39 17.79
C SER A 264 0.84 -13.61 17.42
N ARG A 265 0.57 -14.48 18.40
CA ARG A 265 -0.31 -15.64 18.20
C ARG A 265 -1.75 -15.19 17.88
N GLU A 266 -2.18 -14.09 18.46
CA GLU A 266 -3.51 -13.50 18.32
C GLU A 266 -3.73 -12.98 16.90
N THR A 267 -2.72 -12.35 16.29
CA THR A 267 -2.81 -11.83 14.91
C THR A 267 -2.81 -12.92 13.83
N ILE A 268 -2.28 -14.11 14.15
CA ILE A 268 -2.43 -15.31 13.32
C ILE A 268 -3.83 -15.90 13.49
N ILE A 269 -4.33 -16.03 14.72
CA ILE A 269 -5.65 -16.61 15.01
C ILE A 269 -6.79 -15.75 14.47
N SER A 270 -6.65 -14.42 14.49
CA SER A 270 -7.64 -13.49 13.94
C SER A 270 -7.60 -13.38 12.42
N GLY A 271 -6.67 -14.07 11.74
CA GLY A 271 -6.53 -14.13 10.29
C GLY A 271 -6.01 -12.84 9.64
N ILE A 272 -5.46 -11.89 10.42
CA ILE A 272 -4.96 -10.64 9.84
C ILE A 272 -3.56 -10.78 9.21
N TYR A 273 -2.77 -11.77 9.65
CA TYR A 273 -1.42 -12.06 9.15
C TYR A 273 -1.16 -13.55 8.93
N MET A 274 -0.13 -13.84 8.13
CA MET A 274 0.43 -15.17 7.82
C MET A 274 -0.45 -16.17 7.05
N ASP A 275 -1.72 -15.85 6.79
CA ASP A 275 -2.61 -16.64 5.94
C ASP A 275 -2.41 -16.37 4.43
N THR A 276 -2.87 -17.29 3.59
CA THR A 276 -2.80 -17.21 2.13
C THR A 276 -3.97 -16.43 1.53
N LEU A 277 -3.68 -15.37 0.78
CA LEU A 277 -4.72 -14.54 0.17
C LEU A 277 -5.31 -15.16 -1.12
N THR A 278 -6.64 -15.27 -1.13
CA THR A 278 -7.43 -15.65 -2.31
C THR A 278 -7.38 -14.61 -3.42
N ALA A 279 -7.80 -14.99 -4.64
CA ALA A 279 -7.88 -14.07 -5.77
C ALA A 279 -8.78 -12.84 -5.51
N GLN A 280 -9.87 -12.99 -4.74
CA GLN A 280 -10.75 -11.88 -4.38
C GLN A 280 -10.08 -10.94 -3.37
N GLN A 281 -9.42 -11.48 -2.34
CA GLN A 281 -8.65 -10.68 -1.37
C GLN A 281 -7.52 -9.90 -2.05
N ASN A 282 -6.83 -10.49 -3.04
CA ASN A 282 -5.81 -9.78 -3.82
C ASN A 282 -6.38 -8.57 -4.58
N VAL A 283 -7.66 -8.59 -5.00
CA VAL A 283 -8.34 -7.41 -5.58
C VAL A 283 -8.71 -6.38 -4.51
N VAL A 284 -9.09 -6.82 -3.30
CA VAL A 284 -9.35 -5.93 -2.15
C VAL A 284 -8.08 -5.16 -1.72
N LEU A 285 -6.91 -5.79 -1.80
CA LEU A 285 -5.62 -5.12 -1.61
C LEU A 285 -5.48 -3.90 -2.55
N CYS A 286 -5.71 -4.10 -3.86
CA CYS A 286 -5.67 -3.02 -4.86
C CYS A 286 -6.72 -1.91 -4.63
N LEU A 287 -7.84 -2.21 -3.95
CA LEU A 287 -8.86 -1.23 -3.59
C LEU A 287 -8.42 -0.32 -2.44
N VAL A 288 -7.67 -0.85 -1.47
CA VAL A 288 -7.02 -0.04 -0.41
C VAL A 288 -5.87 0.78 -0.99
N ASP A 289 -5.11 0.23 -1.93
CA ASP A 289 -4.05 0.95 -2.65
C ASP A 289 -4.62 2.12 -3.47
N LEU A 290 -5.80 1.94 -4.09
CA LEU A 290 -6.55 2.98 -4.80
C LEU A 290 -6.99 4.10 -3.84
N ALA A 291 -7.49 3.74 -2.65
CA ALA A 291 -7.87 4.73 -1.63
C ALA A 291 -6.66 5.54 -1.14
N LYS A 292 -5.55 4.88 -0.81
CA LYS A 292 -4.30 5.53 -0.38
C LYS A 292 -3.70 6.41 -1.48
N GLY A 293 -3.72 5.94 -2.73
CA GLY A 293 -3.28 6.73 -3.87
C GLY A 293 -4.11 8.01 -4.07
N TYR A 294 -5.42 7.93 -3.86
CA TYR A 294 -6.29 9.10 -3.91
C TYR A 294 -5.98 10.09 -2.77
N GLU A 295 -5.83 9.60 -1.53
CA GLU A 295 -5.41 10.42 -0.39
C GLU A 295 -4.09 11.15 -0.64
N ARG A 296 -3.06 10.46 -1.14
CA ARG A 296 -1.76 11.07 -1.48
C ARG A 296 -1.88 12.13 -2.57
N LYS A 297 -2.88 12.04 -3.46
CA LYS A 297 -3.06 12.92 -4.62
C LYS A 297 -3.92 14.16 -4.36
N VAL A 298 -4.99 14.06 -3.56
CA VAL A 298 -5.91 15.19 -3.26
C VAL A 298 -5.86 15.66 -1.80
N GLY A 299 -5.15 14.94 -0.94
CA GLY A 299 -5.09 15.20 0.49
C GLY A 299 -6.28 14.64 1.28
N ARG A 300 -6.01 14.26 2.53
CA ARG A 300 -6.95 13.65 3.50
C ARG A 300 -8.35 14.26 3.53
N VAL A 301 -8.45 15.60 3.50
CA VAL A 301 -9.73 16.31 3.63
C VAL A 301 -10.64 16.05 2.43
N ALA A 302 -10.12 16.16 1.21
CA ALA A 302 -10.87 15.94 -0.02
C ALA A 302 -11.04 14.44 -0.35
N ALA A 303 -10.12 13.60 0.11
CA ALA A 303 -10.13 12.16 -0.13
C ALA A 303 -11.17 11.40 0.70
N GLU A 304 -11.52 11.90 1.88
CA GLU A 304 -12.31 11.22 2.92
C GLU A 304 -13.55 10.46 2.38
N PRO A 305 -14.47 11.04 1.57
CA PRO A 305 -15.65 10.30 1.11
C PRO A 305 -15.33 9.12 0.20
N PHE A 306 -14.30 9.25 -0.64
CA PHE A 306 -13.84 8.17 -1.53
C PHE A 306 -13.07 7.09 -0.76
N VAL A 307 -12.24 7.50 0.20
CA VAL A 307 -11.50 6.60 1.10
C VAL A 307 -12.48 5.77 1.94
N SER A 308 -13.50 6.41 2.52
CA SER A 308 -14.58 5.76 3.28
C SER A 308 -15.30 4.69 2.44
N LYS A 309 -15.69 5.04 1.22
CA LYS A 309 -16.34 4.15 0.24
C LYS A 309 -15.46 2.95 -0.17
N CYS A 310 -14.16 3.16 -0.34
CA CYS A 310 -13.21 2.08 -0.63
C CYS A 310 -13.01 1.17 0.59
N ALA A 311 -12.86 1.73 1.79
CA ALA A 311 -12.67 0.96 3.02
C ALA A 311 -13.91 0.11 3.35
N ALA A 312 -15.13 0.65 3.18
CA ALA A 312 -16.37 -0.09 3.37
C ALA A 312 -16.48 -1.30 2.42
N LEU A 313 -16.24 -1.12 1.12
CA LEU A 313 -16.26 -2.22 0.15
C LEU A 313 -15.12 -3.23 0.40
N ALA A 314 -13.93 -2.76 0.81
CA ALA A 314 -12.83 -3.63 1.18
C ALA A 314 -13.20 -4.54 2.36
N LEU A 315 -13.80 -3.99 3.42
CA LEU A 315 -14.25 -4.75 4.59
C LEU A 315 -15.44 -5.66 4.31
N GLN A 316 -16.26 -5.38 3.29
CA GLN A 316 -17.32 -6.29 2.83
C GLN A 316 -16.76 -7.59 2.22
N HIS A 317 -15.66 -7.50 1.46
CA HIS A 317 -15.07 -8.65 0.76
C HIS A 317 -13.85 -9.27 1.47
N PHE A 318 -13.24 -8.56 2.42
CA PHE A 318 -12.17 -9.07 3.28
C PHE A 318 -12.25 -8.43 4.68
N PRO A 319 -13.18 -8.89 5.55
CA PRO A 319 -13.44 -8.25 6.85
C PRO A 319 -12.22 -8.17 7.78
N HIS A 320 -11.32 -9.15 7.68
CA HIS A 320 -10.11 -9.26 8.50
C HIS A 320 -8.91 -8.50 7.90
N TYR A 321 -9.07 -7.73 6.81
CA TYR A 321 -7.95 -6.98 6.24
C TYR A 321 -7.59 -5.77 7.10
N ILE A 322 -6.53 -5.91 7.89
CA ILE A 322 -6.11 -4.90 8.87
C ILE A 322 -5.89 -3.51 8.27
N ASN A 323 -5.34 -3.40 7.05
CA ASN A 323 -5.16 -2.10 6.40
C ASN A 323 -6.49 -1.42 6.06
N ALA A 324 -7.53 -2.18 5.71
CA ALA A 324 -8.87 -1.63 5.48
C ALA A 324 -9.55 -1.23 6.80
N GLN A 325 -9.35 -2.00 7.88
CA GLN A 325 -9.84 -1.65 9.21
C GLN A 325 -9.22 -0.36 9.73
N LEU A 326 -7.88 -0.24 9.65
CA LEU A 326 -7.14 0.97 10.01
C LEU A 326 -7.59 2.18 9.18
N LEU A 327 -7.73 2.01 7.86
CA LEU A 327 -8.20 3.07 6.97
C LEU A 327 -9.61 3.55 7.36
N HIS A 328 -10.51 2.63 7.71
CA HIS A 328 -11.86 2.96 8.18
C HIS A 328 -11.84 3.67 9.53
N ALA A 329 -11.06 3.20 10.51
CA ALA A 329 -10.91 3.84 11.83
C ALA A 329 -10.34 5.27 11.73
N GLU A 330 -9.27 5.47 10.97
CA GLU A 330 -8.67 6.81 10.75
C GLU A 330 -9.61 7.74 9.97
N THR A 331 -10.43 7.21 9.06
CA THR A 331 -11.48 7.99 8.37
C THR A 331 -12.54 8.48 9.36
N LEU A 332 -13.06 7.60 10.22
CA LEU A 332 -14.03 7.97 11.27
C LEU A 332 -13.43 8.97 12.26
N ARG A 333 -12.17 8.81 12.63
CA ARG A 333 -11.43 9.77 13.47
C ARG A 333 -11.38 11.14 12.83
N GLN A 334 -11.01 11.23 11.55
CA GLN A 334 -10.98 12.52 10.84
C GLN A 334 -12.37 13.17 10.71
N GLN A 335 -13.44 12.38 10.57
CA GLN A 335 -14.81 12.88 10.60
C GLN A 335 -15.15 13.45 11.99
N PHE A 336 -14.84 12.72 13.07
CA PHE A 336 -15.08 13.15 14.44
C PHE A 336 -14.32 14.44 14.78
N GLU A 337 -13.02 14.52 14.47
CA GLU A 337 -12.17 15.70 14.72
C GLU A 337 -12.72 16.97 14.03
N ARG A 338 -13.42 16.85 12.89
CA ARG A 338 -14.07 17.97 12.19
C ARG A 338 -15.46 18.33 12.72
N GLN A 339 -16.11 17.44 13.48
CA GLN A 339 -17.53 17.56 13.85
C GLN A 339 -17.75 17.78 15.35
N THR A 340 -16.71 17.82 16.18
CA THR A 340 -16.71 17.81 17.67
C THR A 340 -17.74 18.68 18.41
N THR A 341 -18.35 19.68 17.77
CA THR A 341 -19.39 20.57 18.32
C THR A 341 -20.83 20.20 17.95
N LYS A 342 -21.05 19.12 17.19
CA LYS A 342 -22.36 18.69 16.69
C LYS A 342 -22.89 17.44 17.41
N PRO A 343 -24.22 17.23 17.51
CA PRO A 343 -24.81 15.98 18.00
C PRO A 343 -24.38 14.74 17.20
N GLU A 344 -24.18 14.92 15.89
CA GLU A 344 -23.67 13.89 14.95
C GLU A 344 -22.31 13.30 15.40
N ALA A 345 -21.47 14.11 16.07
CA ALA A 345 -20.14 13.69 16.50
C ALA A 345 -20.17 12.53 17.50
N GLN A 346 -21.22 12.39 18.32
CA GLN A 346 -21.31 11.29 19.29
C GLN A 346 -21.55 9.94 18.59
N GLN A 347 -22.26 9.93 17.45
CA GLN A 347 -22.44 8.72 16.64
C GLN A 347 -21.14 8.34 15.92
N VAL A 348 -20.45 9.33 15.33
CA VAL A 348 -19.15 9.10 14.68
C VAL A 348 -18.09 8.64 15.70
N TYR A 349 -18.08 9.22 16.90
CA TYR A 349 -17.20 8.79 18.00
C TYR A 349 -17.45 7.34 18.42
N ALA A 350 -18.71 6.95 18.65
CA ALA A 350 -19.04 5.57 19.00
C ALA A 350 -18.67 4.57 17.88
N ALA A 351 -18.85 4.96 16.61
CA ALA A 351 -18.41 4.16 15.47
C ALA A 351 -16.87 4.02 15.40
N MET A 352 -16.15 5.12 15.68
CA MET A 352 -14.69 5.17 15.75
C MET A 352 -14.14 4.29 16.87
N GLU A 353 -14.68 4.39 18.09
CA GLU A 353 -14.30 3.51 19.22
C GLU A 353 -14.55 2.05 18.90
N ALA A 354 -15.70 1.71 18.31
CA ALA A 354 -16.01 0.35 17.89
C ALA A 354 -15.05 -0.16 16.80
N ALA A 355 -14.58 0.72 15.90
CA ALA A 355 -13.58 0.36 14.89
C ALA A 355 -12.20 0.09 15.51
N TYR A 356 -11.71 0.93 16.42
CA TYR A 356 -10.46 0.68 17.13
C TYR A 356 -10.54 -0.53 18.07
N THR A 357 -11.69 -0.78 18.71
CA THR A 357 -11.90 -1.99 19.53
C THR A 357 -11.78 -3.25 18.69
N ARG A 358 -12.47 -3.32 17.53
CA ARG A 358 -12.31 -4.44 16.58
C ARG A 358 -10.86 -4.67 16.16
N ILE A 359 -10.12 -3.59 15.87
CA ILE A 359 -8.68 -3.67 15.54
C ILE A 359 -7.89 -4.24 16.72
N PHE A 360 -8.12 -3.75 17.95
CA PHE A 360 -7.43 -4.21 19.14
C PHE A 360 -7.67 -5.71 19.43
N ASP A 361 -8.91 -6.17 19.23
CA ASP A 361 -9.35 -7.55 19.44
C ASP A 361 -8.70 -8.55 18.46
N THR A 362 -8.26 -8.10 17.28
CA THR A 362 -7.45 -8.94 16.38
C THR A 362 -6.05 -9.26 16.93
N GLY A 363 -5.64 -8.60 18.01
CA GLY A 363 -4.26 -8.62 18.52
C GLY A 363 -3.33 -7.63 17.82
N TYR A 364 -3.81 -6.85 16.84
CA TYR A 364 -2.98 -5.87 16.12
C TYR A 364 -2.29 -4.90 17.08
N ARG A 365 -1.00 -4.66 16.82
CA ARG A 365 -0.21 -3.59 17.43
C ARG A 365 0.53 -2.88 16.31
N GLU A 366 0.60 -1.55 16.39
CA GLU A 366 1.39 -0.77 15.46
C GLU A 366 2.88 -1.10 15.66
N MET A 367 3.56 -1.51 14.59
CA MET A 367 5.00 -1.72 14.60
C MET A 367 5.69 -0.34 14.49
N PRO A 368 6.54 0.07 15.45
CA PRO A 368 7.22 1.36 15.38
C PRO A 368 8.07 1.48 14.11
N PRO A 369 8.10 2.64 13.41
CA PRO A 369 8.82 2.78 12.14
C PRO A 369 10.31 2.40 12.20
N GLN A 370 10.98 2.71 13.32
CA GLN A 370 12.38 2.31 13.55
C GLN A 370 12.53 0.79 13.65
N MET A 371 11.61 0.10 14.32
CA MET A 371 11.63 -1.37 14.39
C MET A 371 11.39 -1.99 13.02
N TYR A 372 10.52 -1.41 12.19
CA TYR A 372 10.34 -1.87 10.82
C TYR A 372 11.61 -1.69 9.97
N ALA A 373 12.26 -0.53 10.05
CA ALA A 373 13.50 -0.26 9.33
C ALA A 373 14.66 -1.17 9.76
N ASP A 374 14.78 -1.48 11.06
CA ASP A 374 15.80 -2.39 11.57
C ASP A 374 15.47 -3.86 11.26
N TRP A 375 14.19 -4.26 11.31
CA TRP A 375 13.73 -5.56 10.81
C TRP A 375 14.08 -5.75 9.34
N LEU A 376 13.67 -4.81 8.48
CA LEU A 376 13.94 -4.81 7.04
C LEU A 376 15.44 -4.88 6.73
N ARG A 377 16.28 -4.21 7.53
CA ARG A 377 17.74 -4.34 7.45
C ARG A 377 18.20 -5.74 7.81
N SER A 378 17.70 -6.33 8.90
CA SER A 378 18.06 -7.70 9.33
C SER A 378 17.67 -8.76 8.29
N VAL A 379 16.50 -8.63 7.66
CA VAL A 379 16.04 -9.46 6.53
C VAL A 379 17.07 -9.45 5.39
N ASN A 380 17.70 -8.30 5.13
CA ASN A 380 18.70 -8.15 4.08
C ASN A 380 20.15 -8.48 4.52
N THR A 381 20.55 -8.31 5.78
CA THR A 381 21.94 -8.59 6.20
C THR A 381 22.15 -10.02 6.68
N GLU A 382 21.16 -10.64 7.32
CA GLU A 382 21.32 -11.91 8.04
C GLU A 382 20.84 -13.14 7.25
N LYS A 383 20.72 -13.00 5.93
CA LYS A 383 20.11 -13.96 4.98
C LYS A 383 20.46 -15.43 5.20
N GLN A 384 21.68 -15.74 5.65
CA GLN A 384 22.16 -17.11 5.83
C GLN A 384 21.70 -17.77 7.15
N LYS A 385 21.37 -17.00 8.19
CA LYS A 385 20.96 -17.56 9.49
C LYS A 385 19.57 -18.20 9.46
N TYR A 386 18.73 -17.80 8.50
CA TYR A 386 17.28 -17.99 8.53
C TYR A 386 16.70 -18.73 7.31
N GLN A 387 17.57 -19.28 6.47
CA GLN A 387 17.16 -20.20 5.40
C GLN A 387 16.88 -21.59 5.97
N LYS A 388 15.83 -22.24 5.45
CA LYS A 388 15.68 -23.69 5.58
C LYS A 388 16.96 -24.33 5.00
N LYS A 389 17.70 -25.11 5.80
CA LYS A 389 18.88 -25.84 5.30
C LYS A 389 18.40 -26.88 4.27
N PRO A 390 19.17 -27.11 3.19
CA PRO A 390 18.83 -28.08 2.14
C PRO A 390 18.80 -29.51 2.69
#